data_AF-A0A1I3PB25-F1
#
_entry.id   AF-A0A1I3PB25-F1
#
_cell.length_a   1.000
_cell.length_b   1.000
_cell.length_c   1.000
_cell.angle_alpha   90.00
_cell.angle_beta   90.00
_cell.angle_gamma   90.00
#
_symmetry.space_group_name_H-M   'P 1'
#
loop_
_entity.id
_entity.type
_entity.pdbx_description
1 polymer ?
#
loop_
_entity_poly.entity_id
_entity_poly.type
_entity_poly.pdbx_seq_one_letter_code
_entity_poly.pdbx_strand_id
1 'polypeptide(L)'
;MLSSLVLAQAVDQSTSTGEAVAFWILGPIALLGALGLIFARSAVHSALFLAMTMFSLGVLYLVQQAPFLGFTQIIVYTGAIMMLFLFVLMLVGRESSDSVVEVLRGQRLWAGILGIGIAGLIVTGLINALANVTPAPAPNGTPGGLGRMIFTDYLFPFELTSALLITAALGAMVLAFHEKRSRRTQKELVEARFRGEYERISPKPGPGVFATSHSVMTPALLPDGTVAQESLSAIIESTPTAQLEAERKRVEGKEPHPDAHALTGSTAGTHGDPGSGSGPGAGSAEAGAGAAGAAGSDAREEAPALTGSEEKK
;
A
#
# COMPACT_ATOMS: atom_id res chain seq x y z
N MET A 1 14.87 -35.56 38.98
CA MET A 1 15.76 -35.04 37.92
C MET A 1 15.42 -33.58 37.72
N LEU A 2 16.08 -32.70 38.46
CA LEU A 2 15.95 -31.24 38.33
C LEU A 2 17.02 -30.79 37.35
N SER A 3 16.61 -30.41 36.13
CA SER A 3 17.50 -29.82 35.14
C SER A 3 18.00 -28.49 35.68
N SER A 4 19.22 -28.46 36.20
CA SER A 4 19.93 -27.22 36.52
C SER A 4 20.09 -26.43 35.22
N LEU A 5 19.45 -25.26 35.13
CA LEU A 5 19.63 -24.30 34.04
C LEU A 5 21.03 -23.72 34.16
N VAL A 6 21.96 -24.30 33.42
CA VAL A 6 23.34 -23.84 33.32
C VAL A 6 23.40 -22.75 32.27
N LEU A 7 23.59 -21.50 32.68
CA LEU A 7 23.93 -20.40 31.78
C LEU A 7 25.45 -20.37 31.58
N ALA A 8 25.89 -20.18 30.34
CA ALA A 8 27.30 -19.97 29.99
C ALA A 8 27.77 -18.59 30.45
N GLN A 9 28.03 -18.46 31.75
CA GLN A 9 28.72 -17.32 32.35
C GLN A 9 29.81 -17.92 33.21
N ALA A 10 31.07 -17.51 33.03
CA ALA A 10 32.18 -18.04 33.83
C ALA A 10 32.19 -17.41 35.23
N VAL A 11 32.52 -18.21 36.25
CA VAL A 11 32.50 -17.85 37.70
C VAL A 11 33.49 -16.74 38.06
N ASP A 12 34.49 -16.47 37.22
CA ASP A 12 35.65 -15.64 37.58
C ASP A 12 36.04 -14.64 36.49
N GLN A 13 35.04 -14.05 35.84
CA GLN A 13 35.25 -12.88 34.98
C GLN A 13 34.91 -11.63 35.78
N SER A 14 35.86 -11.09 36.53
CA SER A 14 35.77 -9.69 36.94
C SER A 14 35.62 -8.88 35.65
N THR A 15 34.43 -8.33 35.38
CA THR A 15 34.18 -7.53 34.18
C THR A 15 35.28 -6.50 34.07
N SER A 16 36.05 -6.55 32.99
CA SER A 16 37.12 -5.57 32.79
C SER A 16 36.49 -4.19 32.78
N THR A 17 37.13 -3.18 33.38
CA THR A 17 36.62 -1.81 33.39
C THR A 17 36.28 -1.34 31.96
N GLY A 18 37.03 -1.79 30.95
CA GLY A 18 36.75 -1.50 29.54
C GLY A 18 35.46 -2.15 29.02
N GLU A 19 35.18 -3.39 29.41
CA GLU A 19 33.94 -4.11 29.04
C GLU A 19 32.71 -3.45 29.69
N ALA A 20 32.81 -3.09 30.97
CA ALA A 20 31.74 -2.41 31.69
C ALA A 20 31.43 -1.03 31.08
N VAL A 21 32.47 -0.25 30.75
CA VAL A 21 32.32 1.05 30.08
C VAL A 21 31.69 0.88 28.71
N ALA A 22 32.15 -0.10 27.92
CA ALA A 22 31.56 -0.38 26.61
C ALA A 22 30.07 -0.75 26.73
N PHE A 23 29.70 -1.59 27.70
CA PHE A 23 28.30 -1.96 27.94
C PHE A 23 27.43 -0.75 28.31
N TRP A 24 27.88 0.08 29.25
CA TRP A 24 27.12 1.25 29.69
C TRP A 24 26.99 2.36 28.64
N ILE A 25 27.86 2.36 27.62
CA ILE A 25 27.75 3.28 26.48
C ILE A 25 26.89 2.65 25.36
N LEU A 26 27.24 1.43 24.92
CA LEU A 26 26.61 0.80 23.77
C LEU A 26 25.20 0.27 24.07
N GLY A 27 24.93 -0.17 25.29
CA GLY A 27 23.61 -0.65 25.70
C GLY A 27 22.53 0.41 25.54
N PRO A 28 22.69 1.61 26.14
CA PRO A 28 21.75 2.72 25.92
C PRO A 28 21.67 3.16 24.46
N ILE A 29 22.78 3.20 23.71
CA ILE A 29 22.75 3.54 22.28
C ILE A 29 21.91 2.51 21.49
N ALA A 30 22.10 1.21 21.76
CA ALA A 30 21.32 0.15 21.12
C ALA A 30 19.84 0.25 21.45
N LEU A 31 19.50 0.56 22.70
CA LEU A 31 18.11 0.77 23.16
C LEU A 31 17.48 2.01 22.53
N LEU A 32 18.19 3.13 22.50
CA LEU A 32 17.73 4.35 21.85
C LEU A 32 17.54 4.14 20.35
N GLY A 33 18.41 3.36 19.70
CA GLY A 33 18.22 2.94 18.31
C GLY A 33 16.96 2.08 18.12
N ALA A 34 16.70 1.12 19.01
CA ALA A 34 15.52 0.27 18.92
C ALA A 34 14.22 1.07 19.14
N LEU A 35 14.22 2.02 20.08
CA LEU A 35 13.11 2.95 20.26
C LEU A 35 12.96 3.89 19.06
N GLY A 36 14.07 4.42 18.54
CA GLY A 36 14.11 5.28 17.36
C GLY A 36 13.54 4.61 16.12
N LEU A 37 13.80 3.32 15.92
CA LEU A 37 13.21 2.51 14.84
C LEU A 37 11.66 2.53 14.89
N ILE A 38 11.08 2.39 16.08
CA ILE A 38 9.62 2.31 16.28
C ILE A 38 8.97 3.68 16.17
N PHE A 39 9.60 4.73 16.71
CA PHE A 39 9.03 6.08 16.73
C PHE A 39 9.32 6.89 15.46
N ALA A 40 10.29 6.47 14.62
CA ALA A 40 10.61 7.17 13.39
C ALA A 40 9.45 7.11 12.40
N ARG A 41 9.05 8.30 11.92
CA ARG A 41 7.90 8.47 11.02
C ARG A 41 8.22 8.14 9.56
N SER A 42 9.50 8.18 9.19
CA SER A 42 9.96 7.86 7.84
C SER A 42 10.75 6.56 7.83
N ALA A 43 10.49 5.71 6.83
CA ALA A 43 11.11 4.40 6.70
C ALA A 43 12.65 4.44 6.64
N VAL A 44 13.23 5.48 6.02
CA VAL A 44 14.69 5.63 5.93
C VAL A 44 15.32 5.88 7.29
N HIS A 45 14.76 6.79 8.09
CA HIS A 45 15.25 7.04 9.45
C HIS A 45 15.07 5.81 10.35
N SER A 46 13.93 5.10 10.24
CA SER A 46 13.70 3.84 10.93
C SER A 46 14.81 2.81 10.63
N ALA A 47 15.18 2.65 9.36
CA ALA A 47 16.22 1.72 8.97
C ALA A 47 17.63 2.14 9.45
N LEU A 48 17.94 3.44 9.45
CA LEU A 48 19.17 3.98 10.05
C LEU A 48 19.27 3.68 11.56
N PHE A 49 18.17 3.83 12.29
CA PHE A 49 18.11 3.47 13.72
C PHE A 49 18.28 1.97 13.95
N LEU A 50 17.69 1.11 13.11
CA LEU A 50 17.92 -0.33 13.17
C LEU A 50 19.40 -0.68 12.88
N ALA A 51 20.04 0.00 11.92
CA ALA A 51 21.45 -0.20 11.60
C ALA A 51 22.35 0.17 12.80
N MET A 52 22.03 1.27 13.48
CA MET A 52 22.70 1.67 14.72
C MET A 52 22.59 0.57 15.79
N THR A 53 21.40 0.02 16.03
CA THR A 53 21.21 -1.07 16.99
C THR A 53 21.99 -2.33 16.60
N MET A 54 21.93 -2.75 15.34
CA MET A 54 22.63 -3.96 14.87
C MET A 54 24.15 -3.81 14.96
N PHE A 55 24.68 -2.62 14.67
CA PHE A 55 26.10 -2.31 14.85
C PHE A 55 26.50 -2.32 16.32
N SER A 56 25.73 -1.67 17.21
CA SER A 56 25.98 -1.69 18.65
C SER A 56 25.95 -3.10 19.22
N LEU A 57 25.02 -3.96 18.79
CA LEU A 57 24.99 -5.37 19.18
C LEU A 57 26.22 -6.14 18.67
N GLY A 58 26.65 -5.90 17.43
CA GLY A 58 27.86 -6.52 16.88
C GLY A 58 29.12 -6.18 17.68
N VAL A 59 29.25 -4.93 18.12
CA VAL A 59 30.36 -4.51 18.99
C VAL A 59 30.22 -5.11 20.40
N LEU A 60 29.00 -5.20 20.96
CA LEU A 60 28.78 -5.87 22.25
C LEU A 60 29.17 -7.36 22.18
N TYR A 61 28.93 -8.06 21.06
CA TYR A 61 29.41 -9.43 20.88
C TYR A 61 30.94 -9.53 20.84
N LEU A 62 31.62 -8.57 20.21
CA LEU A 62 33.09 -8.51 20.23
C LEU A 62 33.63 -8.32 21.65
N VAL A 63 33.00 -7.45 22.43
CA VAL A 63 33.35 -7.20 23.84
C VAL A 63 33.08 -8.44 24.70
N GLN A 64 32.01 -9.19 24.43
CA GLN A 64 31.63 -10.39 25.19
C GLN A 64 32.41 -11.66 24.78
N GLN A 65 33.61 -11.51 24.21
CA GLN A 65 34.46 -12.64 23.78
C GLN A 65 33.83 -13.55 22.71
N ALA A 66 32.91 -13.02 21.89
CA ALA A 66 32.29 -13.73 20.78
C ALA A 66 32.68 -13.10 19.42
N PRO A 67 33.97 -13.12 19.03
CA PRO A 67 34.45 -12.36 17.88
C PRO A 67 33.87 -12.83 16.56
N PHE A 68 33.75 -14.15 16.36
CA PHE A 68 33.13 -14.70 15.15
C PHE A 68 31.69 -14.18 14.98
N LEU A 69 30.89 -14.25 16.04
CA LEU A 69 29.50 -13.81 16.02
C LEU A 69 29.38 -12.30 15.83
N GLY A 70 30.26 -11.52 16.45
CA GLY A 70 30.33 -10.06 16.27
C GLY A 70 30.67 -9.65 14.82
N PHE A 71 31.66 -10.29 14.21
CA PHE A 71 32.00 -10.02 12.80
C PHE A 71 30.88 -10.45 11.84
N THR A 72 30.28 -11.63 12.05
CA THR A 72 29.11 -12.06 11.25
C THR A 72 27.94 -11.08 11.41
N GLN A 73 27.71 -10.56 12.62
CA GLN A 73 26.67 -9.55 12.87
C GLN A 73 26.89 -8.30 12.01
N ILE A 74 28.12 -7.78 11.99
CA ILE A 74 28.44 -6.56 11.24
C ILE A 74 28.39 -6.82 9.73
N ILE A 75 28.97 -7.91 9.25
CA ILE A 75 29.06 -8.20 7.80
C ILE A 75 27.69 -8.60 7.22
N VAL A 76 26.96 -9.49 7.88
CA VAL A 76 25.71 -10.04 7.33
C VAL A 76 24.51 -9.17 7.66
N TYR A 77 24.27 -8.86 8.94
CA TYR A 77 23.08 -8.09 9.33
C TYR A 77 23.22 -6.61 8.97
N THR A 78 24.29 -5.96 9.44
CA THR A 78 24.51 -4.51 9.18
C THR A 78 25.00 -4.26 7.75
N GLY A 79 25.75 -5.18 7.15
CA GLY A 79 26.23 -5.07 5.77
C GLY A 79 25.15 -5.49 4.77
N ALA A 80 24.95 -6.79 4.57
CA ALA A 80 24.12 -7.30 3.48
C ALA A 80 22.61 -7.05 3.68
N ILE A 81 22.05 -7.47 4.80
CA ILE A 81 20.60 -7.46 5.04
C ILE A 81 20.09 -6.02 5.16
N MET A 82 20.78 -5.18 5.94
CA MET A 82 20.41 -3.78 6.10
C MET A 82 20.49 -3.02 4.78
N MET A 83 21.55 -3.19 3.98
CA MET A 83 21.67 -2.51 2.69
C MET A 83 20.59 -2.97 1.71
N LEU A 84 20.25 -4.25 1.68
CA LEU A 84 19.13 -4.76 0.89
C LEU A 84 17.81 -4.11 1.35
N PHE A 85 17.58 -4.02 2.66
CA PHE A 85 16.37 -3.40 3.20
C PHE A 85 16.29 -1.92 2.86
N LEU A 86 17.39 -1.17 3.03
CA LEU A 86 17.49 0.25 2.65
C LEU A 86 17.22 0.45 1.16
N PHE A 87 17.79 -0.40 0.30
CA PHE A 87 17.57 -0.35 -1.14
C PHE A 87 16.10 -0.57 -1.49
N VAL A 88 15.46 -1.60 -0.91
CA VAL A 88 14.05 -1.90 -1.12
C VAL A 88 13.16 -0.77 -0.61
N LEU A 89 13.40 -0.26 0.60
CA LEU A 89 12.64 0.86 1.15
C LEU A 89 12.75 2.13 0.30
N MET A 90 13.94 2.40 -0.23
CA MET A 90 14.19 3.55 -1.11
C MET A 90 13.49 3.38 -2.46
N LEU A 91 13.53 2.17 -3.04
CA LEU A 91 12.85 1.84 -4.29
C LEU A 91 11.32 1.95 -4.16
N VAL A 92 10.78 1.50 -3.02
CA VAL A 92 9.34 1.54 -2.73
C VAL A 92 8.85 2.98 -2.47
N GLY A 93 9.76 3.94 -2.28
CA GLY A 93 9.49 5.37 -2.41
C GLY A 93 8.20 5.84 -1.72
N ARG A 94 8.21 5.97 -0.39
CA ARG A 94 7.07 6.55 0.33
C ARG A 94 7.36 7.99 0.75
N GLU A 95 6.92 8.92 -0.10
CA GLU A 95 6.51 10.25 0.35
C GLU A 95 5.08 10.16 0.91
N SER A 96 4.74 11.07 1.82
CA SER A 96 3.50 11.12 2.61
C SER A 96 3.43 10.12 3.77
N SER A 97 3.70 10.70 4.94
CA SER A 97 3.22 10.18 6.20
C SER A 97 1.71 9.97 6.09
N ASP A 98 1.29 8.71 6.10
CA ASP A 98 -0.11 8.36 6.27
C ASP A 98 -0.65 9.16 7.47
N SER A 99 -1.77 9.86 7.27
CA SER A 99 -2.49 10.42 8.40
C SER A 99 -2.86 9.25 9.29
N VAL A 100 -2.42 9.29 10.56
CA VAL A 100 -2.64 8.24 11.56
C VAL A 100 -4.13 8.22 11.91
N VAL A 101 -4.96 7.74 10.99
CA VAL A 101 -6.39 7.53 11.20
C VAL A 101 -6.49 6.13 11.78
N GLU A 102 -6.60 6.08 13.10
CA GLU A 102 -6.86 4.83 13.81
C GLU A 102 -8.21 4.27 13.33
N VAL A 103 -8.16 3.19 12.54
CA VAL A 103 -9.35 2.46 12.08
C VAL A 103 -10.11 1.84 13.27
N LEU A 104 -9.37 1.51 14.34
CA LEU A 104 -9.88 1.01 15.61
C LEU A 104 -9.44 1.94 16.75
N ARG A 105 -10.39 2.70 17.31
CA ARG A 105 -10.14 3.64 18.42
C ARG A 105 -9.51 2.89 19.60
N GLY A 106 -8.32 3.32 20.03
CA GLY A 106 -7.65 2.78 21.21
C GLY A 106 -6.72 1.58 20.96
N GLN A 107 -6.58 1.10 19.71
CA GLN A 107 -5.62 0.03 19.38
C GLN A 107 -4.20 0.37 19.83
N ARG A 108 -3.76 1.61 19.65
CA ARG A 108 -2.42 2.06 20.02
C ARG A 108 -2.19 2.04 21.54
N LEU A 109 -3.22 2.36 22.33
CA LEU A 109 -3.17 2.29 23.78
C LEU A 109 -3.04 0.83 24.24
N TRP A 110 -3.90 -0.06 23.74
CA TRP A 110 -3.86 -1.48 24.06
C TRP A 110 -2.56 -2.15 23.60
N ALA A 111 -2.05 -1.80 22.41
CA ALA A 111 -0.76 -2.26 21.93
C ALA A 111 0.40 -1.78 22.81
N GLY A 112 0.36 -0.54 23.28
CA GLY A 112 1.34 0.01 24.22
C GLY A 112 1.31 -0.71 25.58
N ILE A 113 0.11 -0.89 26.15
CA ILE A 113 -0.08 -1.62 27.41
C ILE A 113 0.41 -3.06 27.29
N LEU A 114 0.05 -3.75 26.20
CA LEU A 114 0.50 -5.12 25.96
C LEU A 114 2.01 -5.20 25.77
N GLY A 115 2.60 -4.26 25.01
CA GLY A 115 4.06 -4.19 24.82
C GLY A 115 4.81 -4.00 26.14
N ILE A 116 4.36 -3.07 26.98
CA ILE A 116 4.94 -2.85 28.32
C ILE A 116 4.72 -4.07 29.22
N GLY A 117 3.53 -4.69 29.17
CA GLY A 117 3.21 -5.89 29.93
C GLY A 117 4.15 -7.06 29.59
N ILE A 118 4.35 -7.32 28.29
CA ILE A 118 5.29 -8.36 27.82
C ILE A 118 6.73 -8.02 28.22
N ALA A 119 7.16 -6.77 28.07
CA ALA A 119 8.50 -6.35 28.49
C ALA A 119 8.71 -6.57 30.01
N GLY A 120 7.72 -6.22 30.83
CA GLY A 120 7.75 -6.47 32.27
C GLY A 120 7.81 -7.96 32.61
N LEU A 121 7.03 -8.81 31.91
CA LEU A 121 7.09 -10.27 32.07
C LEU A 121 8.46 -10.84 31.71
N ILE A 122 9.07 -10.37 30.62
CA ILE A 122 10.41 -10.81 30.22
C ILE A 122 11.45 -10.38 31.26
N VAL A 123 11.40 -9.13 31.74
CA VAL A 123 12.35 -8.62 32.75
C VAL A 123 12.21 -9.36 34.07
N THR A 124 10.99 -9.55 34.57
CA THR A 124 10.76 -10.30 35.82
C THR A 124 11.14 -11.77 35.68
N GLY A 125 10.82 -12.39 34.54
CA GLY A 125 11.28 -13.74 34.20
C GLY A 125 12.81 -13.85 34.19
N LEU A 126 13.49 -12.87 33.59
CA LEU A 126 14.95 -12.84 33.52
C LEU A 126 15.59 -12.65 34.91
N ILE A 127 15.08 -11.72 35.73
CA ILE A 127 15.57 -11.52 37.12
C ILE A 127 15.46 -12.83 37.91
N ASN A 128 14.31 -13.51 37.82
CA ASN A 128 14.09 -14.78 38.50
C ASN A 128 15.00 -15.90 37.97
N ALA A 129 15.21 -15.96 36.65
CA ALA A 129 16.06 -16.96 36.01
C ALA A 129 17.54 -16.76 36.36
N LEU A 130 17.99 -15.51 36.48
CA LEU A 130 19.38 -15.18 36.80
C LEU A 130 19.72 -15.29 38.29
N ALA A 131 18.73 -15.35 39.18
CA ALA A 131 18.95 -15.38 40.63
C ALA A 131 19.59 -16.68 41.16
N ASN A 132 19.45 -17.81 40.47
CA ASN A 132 19.88 -19.13 40.95
C ASN A 132 20.79 -19.87 39.95
N VAL A 133 21.73 -19.16 39.34
CA VAL A 133 22.58 -19.72 38.29
C VAL A 133 23.96 -20.10 38.84
N THR A 134 24.35 -21.35 38.60
CA THR A 134 25.75 -21.78 38.70
C THR A 134 26.48 -21.39 37.42
N PRO A 135 27.55 -20.59 37.50
CA PRO A 135 28.26 -20.15 36.30
C PRO A 135 29.02 -21.32 35.66
N ALA A 136 28.81 -21.58 34.36
CA ALA A 136 29.56 -22.59 33.60
C ALA A 136 30.77 -22.00 32.85
N PRO A 137 31.83 -22.79 32.66
CA PRO A 137 32.96 -22.39 31.83
C PRO A 137 32.48 -21.99 30.45
N ALA A 138 32.82 -20.78 30.00
CA ALA A 138 32.55 -20.35 28.65
C ALA A 138 33.35 -21.24 27.68
N PRO A 139 32.70 -21.98 26.76
CA PRO A 139 33.43 -22.62 25.70
C PRO A 139 34.10 -21.51 24.86
N ASN A 140 35.40 -21.63 24.63
CA ASN A 140 36.14 -20.68 23.81
C ASN A 140 35.44 -20.58 22.44
N GLY A 141 34.81 -19.44 22.16
CA GLY A 141 34.08 -19.11 20.93
C GLY A 141 34.99 -18.94 19.71
N THR A 142 36.00 -19.81 19.59
CA THR A 142 36.93 -19.83 18.49
C THR A 142 36.23 -20.31 17.22
N PRO A 143 36.55 -19.74 16.04
CA PRO A 143 35.98 -20.21 14.78
C PRO A 143 36.20 -21.71 14.54
N GLY A 144 37.34 -22.25 14.99
CA GLY A 144 37.65 -23.68 14.86
C GLY A 144 36.74 -24.58 15.72
N GLY A 145 36.47 -24.18 16.97
CA GLY A 145 35.53 -24.91 17.83
C GLY A 145 34.10 -24.87 17.31
N LEU A 146 33.67 -23.70 16.82
CA LEU A 146 32.34 -23.54 16.22
C LEU A 146 32.19 -24.36 14.95
N GLY A 147 33.21 -24.37 14.08
CA GLY A 147 33.23 -25.18 12.87
C GLY A 147 33.07 -26.67 13.17
N ARG A 148 33.80 -27.19 14.16
CA ARG A 148 33.64 -28.60 14.58
C ARG A 148 32.20 -28.88 15.03
N MET A 149 31.64 -28.03 15.87
CA MET A 149 30.28 -28.21 16.40
C MET A 149 29.21 -28.17 15.29
N ILE A 150 29.37 -27.27 14.31
CA ILE A 150 28.48 -27.16 13.13
C ILE A 150 28.52 -28.46 12.30
N PHE A 151 29.69 -29.05 12.09
CA PHE A 151 29.83 -30.25 11.25
C PHE A 151 29.69 -31.58 11.99
N THR A 152 29.67 -31.60 13.33
CA THR A 152 29.41 -32.82 14.11
C THR A 152 28.00 -32.85 14.67
N ASP A 153 27.66 -31.89 15.54
CA ASP A 153 26.46 -31.94 16.37
C ASP A 153 25.28 -31.24 15.67
N TYR A 154 25.57 -30.16 14.93
CA TYR A 154 24.58 -29.36 14.21
C TYR A 154 24.59 -29.59 12.70
N LEU A 155 25.06 -30.75 12.24
CA LEU A 155 25.13 -31.06 10.81
C LEU A 155 23.74 -31.01 10.14
N PHE A 156 22.72 -31.53 10.82
CA PHE A 156 21.36 -31.55 10.28
C PHE A 156 20.74 -30.14 10.16
N PRO A 157 20.77 -29.28 11.21
CA PRO A 157 20.40 -27.87 11.07
C PRO A 157 21.18 -27.14 9.98
N PHE A 158 22.48 -27.39 9.85
CA PHE A 158 23.30 -26.79 8.80
C PHE A 158 22.80 -27.15 7.39
N GLU A 159 22.53 -28.43 7.14
CA GLU A 159 21.98 -28.89 5.86
C GLU A 159 20.57 -28.32 5.59
N LEU A 160 19.74 -28.20 6.63
CA LEU A 160 18.43 -27.58 6.48
C LEU A 160 18.55 -26.08 6.12
N THR A 161 19.52 -25.38 6.71
CA THR A 161 19.76 -23.97 6.37
C THR A 161 20.31 -23.80 4.95
N SER A 162 21.15 -24.71 4.45
CA SER A 162 21.64 -24.65 3.06
C SER A 162 20.49 -24.85 2.07
N ALA A 163 19.61 -25.84 2.32
CA ALA A 163 18.40 -26.07 1.52
C ALA A 163 17.44 -24.85 1.58
N LEU A 164 17.29 -24.24 2.75
CA LEU A 164 16.49 -23.01 2.92
C LEU A 164 17.06 -21.86 2.10
N LEU A 165 18.38 -21.65 2.08
CA LEU A 165 19.03 -20.59 1.32
C LEU A 165 18.86 -20.79 -0.20
N ILE A 166 19.00 -22.03 -0.70
CA ILE A 166 18.75 -22.36 -2.11
C ILE A 166 17.29 -22.07 -2.47
N THR A 167 16.36 -22.51 -1.62
CA THR A 167 14.92 -22.31 -1.82
C THR A 167 14.56 -20.83 -1.79
N ALA A 168 15.12 -20.05 -0.85
CA ALA A 168 14.91 -18.62 -0.76
C ALA A 168 15.46 -17.87 -1.99
N ALA A 169 16.65 -18.26 -2.48
CA ALA A 169 17.23 -17.67 -3.68
C ALA A 169 16.38 -17.96 -4.93
N LEU A 170 15.90 -19.20 -5.09
CA LEU A 170 14.99 -19.58 -6.17
C LEU A 170 13.65 -18.83 -6.06
N GLY A 171 13.08 -18.76 -4.85
CA GLY A 171 11.84 -18.04 -4.58
C GLY A 171 11.95 -16.54 -4.91
N ALA A 172 13.05 -15.91 -4.50
CA ALA A 172 13.33 -14.51 -4.84
C ALA A 172 13.50 -14.29 -6.35
N MET A 173 14.20 -15.20 -7.04
CA MET A 173 14.38 -15.13 -8.50
C MET A 173 13.05 -15.24 -9.24
N VAL A 174 12.20 -16.21 -8.87
CA VAL A 174 10.88 -16.40 -9.48
C VAL A 174 9.96 -15.22 -9.19
N LEU A 175 9.96 -14.69 -7.96
CA LEU A 175 9.12 -13.54 -7.60
C LEU A 175 9.58 -12.23 -8.28
N ALA A 176 10.88 -12.05 -8.47
CA ALA A 176 11.43 -10.90 -9.18
C ALA A 176 11.22 -10.98 -10.70
N PHE A 177 10.94 -12.18 -11.24
CA PHE A 177 10.70 -12.37 -12.66
C PHE A 177 9.37 -11.73 -13.08
N HIS A 178 9.45 -10.51 -13.61
CA HIS A 178 8.34 -9.86 -14.29
C HIS A 178 8.45 -10.13 -15.78
N GLU A 179 7.51 -10.91 -16.31
CA GLU A 179 7.36 -11.05 -17.75
C GLU A 179 6.96 -9.68 -18.31
N LYS A 180 7.90 -9.02 -18.99
CA LYS A 180 7.57 -7.84 -19.77
C LYS A 180 6.66 -8.31 -20.89
N ARG A 181 5.35 -8.07 -20.75
CA ARG A 181 4.43 -8.21 -21.87
C ARG A 181 5.01 -7.37 -23.00
N SER A 182 5.50 -8.04 -24.04
CA SER A 182 6.05 -7.36 -25.21
C SER A 182 4.97 -6.43 -25.71
N ARG A 183 5.20 -5.12 -25.60
CA ARG A 183 4.34 -4.16 -26.28
C ARG A 183 4.51 -4.45 -27.76
N ARG A 184 3.41 -4.85 -28.41
CA ARG A 184 3.41 -5.15 -29.85
C ARG A 184 4.21 -4.08 -30.58
N THR A 185 5.18 -4.50 -31.37
CA THR A 185 6.01 -3.55 -32.12
C THR A 185 5.14 -2.74 -33.09
N GLN A 186 5.59 -1.56 -33.51
CA GLN A 186 4.83 -0.75 -34.47
C GLN A 186 4.55 -1.52 -35.76
N LYS A 187 5.47 -2.39 -36.18
CA LYS A 187 5.28 -3.30 -37.33
C LYS A 187 4.18 -4.32 -37.07
N GLU A 188 4.19 -5.00 -35.92
CA GLU A 188 3.12 -5.94 -35.54
C GLU A 188 1.75 -5.27 -35.47
N LEU A 189 1.68 -4.03 -34.97
CA LEU A 189 0.45 -3.26 -34.93
C LEU A 189 -0.04 -2.90 -36.34
N VAL A 190 0.86 -2.56 -37.26
CA VAL A 190 0.53 -2.30 -38.66
C VAL A 190 0.06 -3.59 -39.35
N GLU A 191 0.76 -4.70 -39.16
CA GLU A 191 0.38 -5.99 -39.73
C GLU A 191 -0.98 -6.47 -39.19
N ALA A 192 -1.23 -6.33 -37.89
CA ALA A 192 -2.52 -6.64 -37.29
C ALA A 192 -3.66 -5.77 -37.86
N ARG A 193 -3.39 -4.50 -38.17
CA ARG A 193 -4.35 -3.63 -38.89
C ARG A 193 -4.61 -4.11 -40.32
N PHE A 194 -3.59 -4.58 -41.04
CA PHE A 194 -3.76 -5.15 -42.37
C PHE A 194 -4.45 -6.53 -42.37
N ARG A 195 -4.32 -7.31 -41.29
CA ARG A 195 -5.06 -8.58 -41.10
C ARG A 195 -6.53 -8.39 -40.73
N GLY A 196 -6.99 -7.15 -40.54
CA GLY A 196 -8.38 -6.87 -40.17
C GLY A 196 -8.71 -7.08 -38.69
N GLU A 197 -7.70 -7.20 -37.81
CA GLU A 197 -7.90 -7.27 -36.35
C GLU A 197 -8.41 -5.93 -35.77
N TYR A 198 -8.37 -4.86 -36.56
CA TYR A 198 -8.83 -3.52 -36.21
C TYR A 198 -9.78 -3.01 -37.28
N GLU A 199 -10.75 -2.18 -36.87
CA GLU A 199 -11.76 -1.58 -37.74
C GLU A 199 -11.16 -0.73 -38.87
N ARG A 200 -9.94 -0.19 -38.68
CA ARG A 200 -9.28 0.70 -39.64
C ARG A 200 -7.81 0.34 -39.82
N ILE A 201 -7.34 0.52 -41.05
CA ILE A 201 -5.94 0.31 -41.45
C ILE A 201 -5.05 1.46 -40.92
N SER A 202 -5.59 2.68 -40.87
CA SER A 202 -4.88 3.84 -40.34
C SER A 202 -4.86 3.86 -38.81
N PRO A 203 -3.81 4.41 -38.18
CA PRO A 203 -3.85 4.75 -36.76
C PRO A 203 -5.00 5.70 -36.45
N LYS A 204 -5.57 5.60 -35.23
CA LYS A 204 -6.54 6.58 -34.76
C LYS A 204 -5.91 7.98 -34.82
N PRO A 205 -6.66 9.02 -35.25
CA PRO A 205 -6.20 10.39 -35.17
C PRO A 205 -5.78 10.71 -33.74
N GLY A 206 -4.64 11.38 -33.57
CA GLY A 206 -4.28 11.91 -32.27
C GLY A 206 -5.33 12.92 -31.80
N PRO A 207 -5.58 13.05 -30.49
CA PRO A 207 -6.43 14.12 -29.99
C PRO A 207 -5.89 15.47 -30.48
N GLY A 208 -6.76 16.30 -31.05
CA GLY A 208 -6.40 17.63 -31.55
C GLY A 208 -6.08 17.72 -33.05
N VAL A 209 -6.05 16.61 -33.80
CA VAL A 209 -5.89 16.65 -35.26
C VAL A 209 -7.16 17.27 -35.87
N PHE A 210 -7.02 18.43 -36.53
CA PHE A 210 -8.13 19.29 -36.99
C PHE A 210 -9.00 19.92 -35.87
N ALA A 211 -8.56 19.90 -34.62
CA ALA A 211 -9.22 20.67 -33.57
C ALA A 211 -8.86 22.16 -33.69
N THR A 212 -9.82 23.03 -33.37
CA THR A 212 -9.61 24.49 -33.33
C THR A 212 -8.84 24.96 -32.09
N SER A 213 -8.54 24.05 -31.16
CA SER A 213 -7.85 24.33 -29.91
C SER A 213 -7.08 23.10 -29.41
N HIS A 214 -6.03 23.31 -28.61
CA HIS A 214 -5.20 22.27 -28.00
C HIS A 214 -5.77 21.72 -26.67
N SER A 215 -7.08 21.89 -26.44
CA SER A 215 -7.74 21.40 -25.23
C SER A 215 -8.24 19.97 -25.40
N VAL A 216 -8.10 19.15 -24.36
CA VAL A 216 -8.71 17.80 -24.29
C VAL A 216 -10.24 17.83 -24.32
N MET A 217 -10.84 19.01 -24.12
CA MET A 217 -12.28 19.26 -24.19
C MET A 217 -12.76 19.53 -25.62
N THR A 218 -11.85 19.72 -26.58
CA THR A 218 -12.19 20.05 -27.96
C THR A 218 -12.00 18.82 -28.85
N PRO A 219 -13.08 18.27 -29.46
CA PRO A 219 -12.95 17.10 -30.31
C PRO A 219 -12.19 17.41 -31.60
N ALA A 220 -11.56 16.39 -32.17
CA ALA A 220 -11.12 16.42 -33.56
C ALA A 220 -12.33 16.53 -34.51
N LEU A 221 -12.15 17.28 -35.59
CA LEU A 221 -13.13 17.41 -36.66
C LEU A 221 -12.74 16.52 -37.84
N LEU A 222 -13.73 15.89 -38.46
CA LEU A 222 -13.59 15.21 -39.73
C LEU A 222 -13.47 16.26 -40.86
N PRO A 223 -12.99 15.88 -42.07
CA PRO A 223 -12.88 16.80 -43.20
C PRO A 223 -14.21 17.44 -43.64
N ASP A 224 -15.34 16.86 -43.25
CA ASP A 224 -16.69 17.37 -43.47
C ASP A 224 -17.18 18.33 -42.38
N GLY A 225 -16.36 18.61 -41.36
CA GLY A 225 -16.67 19.47 -40.23
C GLY A 225 -17.47 18.78 -39.12
N THR A 226 -17.75 17.48 -39.22
CA THR A 226 -18.44 16.71 -38.17
C THR A 226 -17.47 16.30 -37.06
N VAL A 227 -18.00 16.02 -35.86
CA VAL A 227 -17.19 15.64 -34.70
C VAL A 227 -16.76 14.17 -34.81
N ALA A 228 -15.45 13.93 -34.73
CA ALA A 228 -14.92 12.58 -34.59
C ALA A 228 -15.14 12.06 -33.16
N GLN A 229 -16.19 11.27 -32.94
CA GLN A 229 -16.54 10.72 -31.62
C GLN A 229 -15.38 9.94 -30.98
N GLU A 230 -14.55 9.29 -31.79
CA GLU A 230 -13.36 8.54 -31.37
C GLU A 230 -12.23 9.39 -30.78
N SER A 231 -12.26 10.72 -30.98
CA SER A 231 -11.28 11.66 -30.42
C SER A 231 -11.68 12.18 -29.03
N LEU A 232 -12.89 11.88 -28.55
CA LEU A 232 -13.35 12.29 -27.23
C LEU A 232 -12.84 11.30 -26.17
N SER A 233 -12.46 11.83 -25.00
CA SER A 233 -12.13 10.98 -23.87
C SER A 233 -13.40 10.40 -23.24
N ALA A 234 -13.37 9.13 -22.85
CA ALA A 234 -14.51 8.46 -22.20
C ALA A 234 -14.96 9.17 -20.89
N ILE A 235 -14.09 9.97 -20.29
CA ILE A 235 -14.39 10.79 -19.11
C ILE A 235 -15.37 11.92 -19.45
N ILE A 236 -15.26 12.52 -20.63
CA ILE A 236 -16.18 13.57 -21.08
C ILE A 236 -17.54 12.96 -21.44
N GLU A 237 -17.55 11.79 -22.08
CA GLU A 237 -18.79 11.09 -22.48
C GLU A 237 -19.58 10.58 -21.26
N SER A 238 -18.91 10.20 -20.19
CA SER A 238 -19.54 9.72 -18.95
C SER A 238 -20.01 10.82 -18.01
N THR A 239 -19.73 12.10 -18.31
CA THR A 239 -20.26 13.22 -17.51
C THR A 239 -21.76 13.37 -17.82
N PRO A 240 -22.67 13.13 -16.86
CA PRO A 240 -24.10 13.19 -17.12
C PRO A 240 -24.49 14.61 -17.52
N THR A 241 -24.99 14.79 -18.75
CA THR A 241 -25.53 16.05 -19.27
C THR A 241 -26.55 16.68 -18.32
N ALA A 242 -27.25 15.88 -17.52
CA ALA A 242 -28.17 16.33 -16.48
C ALA A 242 -27.53 17.22 -15.39
N GLN A 243 -26.27 16.97 -15.00
CA GLN A 243 -25.57 17.80 -14.01
C GLN A 243 -25.19 19.16 -14.61
N LEU A 244 -24.76 19.17 -15.88
CA LEU A 244 -24.44 20.40 -16.60
C LEU A 244 -25.69 21.24 -16.88
N GLU A 245 -26.84 20.62 -17.16
CA GLU A 245 -28.11 21.34 -17.31
C GLU A 245 -28.57 22.01 -16.01
N ALA A 246 -28.36 21.36 -14.86
CA ALA A 246 -28.70 21.92 -13.55
C ALA A 246 -27.79 23.12 -13.22
N GLU A 247 -26.47 22.98 -13.40
CA GLU A 247 -25.53 24.10 -13.22
C GLU A 247 -25.81 25.25 -14.19
N ARG A 248 -26.15 24.95 -15.44
CA ARG A 248 -26.51 25.98 -16.43
C ARG A 248 -27.80 26.70 -16.04
N LYS A 249 -28.83 25.99 -15.59
CA LYS A 249 -30.08 26.60 -15.07
C LYS A 249 -29.81 27.46 -13.83
N ARG A 250 -28.87 27.06 -12.97
CA ARG A 250 -28.45 27.85 -11.80
C ARG A 250 -27.73 29.14 -12.19
N VAL A 251 -26.80 29.08 -13.14
CA VAL A 251 -26.06 30.27 -13.63
C VAL A 251 -26.96 31.19 -14.45
N GLU A 252 -27.88 30.64 -15.25
CA GLU A 252 -28.90 31.41 -15.99
C GLU A 252 -29.99 31.98 -15.07
N GLY A 253 -29.97 31.68 -13.76
CA GLY A 253 -30.96 32.17 -12.80
C GLY A 253 -32.37 31.63 -13.04
N LYS A 254 -32.49 30.48 -13.72
CA LYS A 254 -33.75 29.81 -14.06
C LYS A 254 -34.17 28.75 -13.04
N GLU A 255 -33.42 28.59 -11.96
CA GLU A 255 -33.87 27.78 -10.83
C GLU A 255 -34.96 28.56 -10.05
N PRO A 256 -36.05 27.88 -9.62
CA PRO A 256 -37.01 28.49 -8.71
C PRO A 256 -36.28 28.96 -7.45
N HIS A 257 -36.38 30.26 -7.14
CA HIS A 257 -35.82 30.80 -5.90
C HIS A 257 -36.45 30.05 -4.72
N PRO A 258 -35.67 29.52 -3.76
CA PRO A 258 -36.26 28.89 -2.59
C PRO A 258 -37.13 29.92 -1.88
N ASP A 259 -38.41 29.58 -1.75
CA ASP A 259 -39.42 30.37 -1.05
C ASP A 259 -39.02 30.48 0.42
N ALA A 260 -39.09 31.69 0.98
CA ALA A 260 -38.77 31.98 2.37
C ALA A 260 -39.68 31.21 3.36
N HIS A 261 -40.81 30.66 2.88
CA HIS A 261 -41.74 29.86 3.66
C HIS A 261 -41.47 28.35 3.62
N ALA A 262 -40.50 27.87 2.84
CA ALA A 262 -40.21 26.44 2.71
C ALA A 262 -39.56 25.81 3.96
N LEU A 263 -39.17 26.61 4.96
CA LEU A 263 -38.53 26.15 6.19
C LEU A 263 -39.48 26.06 7.40
N THR A 264 -40.75 26.44 7.27
CA THR A 264 -41.74 26.24 8.34
C THR A 264 -42.62 25.04 8.02
N GLY A 265 -42.26 23.89 8.59
CA GLY A 265 -43.16 22.74 8.62
C GLY A 265 -44.41 23.08 9.42
N SER A 266 -45.51 23.41 8.74
CA SER A 266 -46.84 23.49 9.35
C SER A 266 -47.80 22.62 8.57
N THR A 267 -48.20 21.54 9.22
CA THR A 267 -49.27 20.63 8.81
C THR A 267 -50.56 21.08 9.51
N ALA A 268 -51.52 21.62 8.75
CA ALA A 268 -52.96 21.76 9.06
C ALA A 268 -53.51 22.80 8.05
N GLY A 269 -54.67 22.70 7.42
CA GLY A 269 -55.88 21.92 7.66
C GLY A 269 -57.03 22.78 7.12
N THR A 270 -57.55 22.38 5.95
CA THR A 270 -58.93 22.47 5.43
C THR A 270 -60.01 23.40 6.07
N HIS A 271 -60.80 24.03 5.17
CA HIS A 271 -62.12 24.74 5.29
C HIS A 271 -62.09 26.24 5.61
N GLY A 272 -62.86 27.15 5.00
CA GLY A 272 -63.90 27.16 3.93
C GLY A 272 -64.37 28.63 3.74
N ASP A 273 -64.40 29.18 2.53
CA ASP A 273 -65.59 29.56 1.70
C ASP A 273 -66.17 30.99 1.99
N PRO A 274 -67.09 31.59 1.18
CA PRO A 274 -66.86 32.26 -0.11
C PRO A 274 -67.37 33.73 -0.22
N GLY A 275 -66.95 34.41 -1.31
CA GLY A 275 -67.83 35.27 -2.12
C GLY A 275 -67.76 36.81 -1.97
N SER A 276 -67.46 37.53 -3.06
CA SER A 276 -68.40 38.46 -3.75
C SER A 276 -67.72 39.40 -4.76
N GLY A 277 -68.20 39.39 -6.03
CA GLY A 277 -68.24 40.49 -7.03
C GLY A 277 -66.91 40.98 -7.62
N SER A 278 -66.73 41.26 -8.92
CA SER A 278 -67.63 41.48 -10.07
C SER A 278 -66.78 41.59 -11.35
N GLY A 279 -67.20 40.98 -12.47
CA GLY A 279 -66.65 41.21 -13.82
C GLY A 279 -67.27 42.45 -14.51
N PRO A 280 -67.08 42.69 -15.84
CA PRO A 280 -66.69 41.70 -16.88
C PRO A 280 -65.75 42.17 -18.04
N GLY A 281 -65.28 41.17 -18.81
CA GLY A 281 -64.94 41.23 -20.26
C GLY A 281 -63.49 41.60 -20.60
N ALA A 282 -62.77 41.03 -21.57
CA ALA A 282 -62.91 39.97 -22.59
C ALA A 282 -61.44 39.65 -23.01
N GLY A 283 -60.97 38.45 -23.37
CA GLY A 283 -61.38 37.55 -24.44
C GLY A 283 -60.15 36.74 -24.91
N SER A 284 -60.43 35.56 -25.51
CA SER A 284 -59.58 34.68 -26.36
C SER A 284 -58.29 34.08 -25.74
N ALA A 285 -58.26 32.77 -25.44
CA ALA A 285 -57.98 31.64 -26.36
C ALA A 285 -56.47 31.30 -26.30
N GLU A 286 -55.99 30.06 -26.24
CA GLU A 286 -56.57 28.74 -26.45
C GLU A 286 -55.53 27.69 -25.98
N ALA A 287 -56.02 26.52 -25.55
CA ALA A 287 -55.44 25.18 -25.64
C ALA A 287 -53.99 24.92 -25.15
N GLY A 288 -53.70 23.92 -24.32
CA GLY A 288 -54.48 22.75 -23.92
C GLY A 288 -53.50 21.60 -23.66
N ALA A 289 -53.77 20.85 -22.58
CA ALA A 289 -53.45 19.43 -22.32
C ALA A 289 -52.04 18.92 -22.72
N GLY A 290 -51.23 18.42 -21.78
CA GLY A 290 -51.49 17.15 -21.08
C GLY A 290 -51.19 15.97 -22.01
N ALA A 291 -50.70 14.81 -21.63
CA ALA A 291 -50.34 14.19 -20.37
C ALA A 291 -49.84 12.78 -20.77
N ALA A 292 -49.19 12.07 -19.84
CA ALA A 292 -48.95 10.62 -19.88
C ALA A 292 -47.96 10.12 -20.95
N GLY A 293 -47.11 9.14 -20.70
CA GLY A 293 -47.03 8.16 -19.63
C GLY A 293 -46.58 6.81 -20.22
N ALA A 294 -46.07 5.95 -19.34
CA ALA A 294 -45.79 4.52 -19.54
C ALA A 294 -44.55 4.20 -20.39
N ALA A 295 -43.51 3.57 -19.82
CA ALA A 295 -43.38 2.11 -19.56
C ALA A 295 -43.33 1.34 -20.90
N GLY A 296 -42.41 0.43 -21.18
CA GLY A 296 -41.36 -0.28 -20.45
C GLY A 296 -40.86 -1.37 -21.42
N SER A 297 -40.14 -2.37 -20.91
CA SER A 297 -39.78 -3.64 -21.57
C SER A 297 -38.70 -3.57 -22.65
N ASP A 298 -37.86 -4.55 -22.90
CA ASP A 298 -37.28 -5.68 -22.15
C ASP A 298 -36.25 -6.30 -23.15
N ALA A 299 -35.49 -7.28 -22.71
CA ALA A 299 -34.76 -8.26 -23.53
C ALA A 299 -33.43 -7.80 -24.19
N ARG A 300 -32.33 -8.22 -23.55
CA ARG A 300 -31.05 -8.48 -24.20
C ARG A 300 -31.06 -9.92 -24.70
N GLU A 301 -30.89 -10.06 -26.01
CA GLU A 301 -30.73 -11.30 -26.75
C GLU A 301 -29.25 -11.71 -26.74
N GLU A 302 -28.99 -12.97 -26.38
CA GLU A 302 -27.68 -13.63 -26.43
C GLU A 302 -27.24 -13.92 -27.87
N ALA A 303 -25.94 -13.86 -28.13
CA ALA A 303 -25.30 -14.46 -29.32
C ALA A 303 -23.79 -14.71 -29.03
N PRO A 304 -23.10 -15.62 -29.75
CA PRO A 304 -22.72 -16.91 -29.21
C PRO A 304 -21.19 -17.18 -29.19
N ALA A 305 -20.84 -18.28 -28.52
CA ALA A 305 -19.53 -18.91 -28.55
C ALA A 305 -19.13 -19.38 -29.96
N LEU A 306 -17.86 -19.14 -30.33
CA LEU A 306 -17.22 -19.77 -31.48
C LEU A 306 -16.01 -20.60 -31.04
N THR A 307 -16.13 -21.88 -31.34
CA THR A 307 -15.17 -22.97 -31.23
C THR A 307 -14.29 -23.08 -32.48
N GLY A 308 -13.04 -23.56 -32.31
CA GLY A 308 -12.17 -24.12 -33.37
C GLY A 308 -11.36 -23.07 -34.13
N SER A 309 -10.10 -23.25 -34.48
CA SER A 309 -9.31 -24.46 -34.68
C SER A 309 -7.82 -24.12 -34.60
N GLU A 310 -7.06 -24.89 -33.82
CA GLU A 310 -5.60 -24.94 -33.91
C GLU A 310 -5.20 -25.64 -35.22
N GLU A 311 -4.44 -24.94 -36.05
CA GLU A 311 -3.57 -25.57 -37.03
C GLU A 311 -2.31 -24.71 -37.16
N LYS A 312 -1.20 -25.17 -36.60
CA LYS A 312 0.12 -24.60 -36.89
C LYS A 312 1.21 -25.67 -36.91
N LYS A 313 1.85 -25.72 -38.07
CA LYS A 313 3.15 -26.32 -38.35
C LYS A 313 4.29 -25.44 -37.81
#